data_AF-A0A370VL92-F1
#
_entry.id   AF-A0A370VL92-F1
#
_cell.length_a   1.000
_cell.length_b   1.000
_cell.length_c   1.000
_cell.angle_alpha   90.00
_cell.angle_beta   90.00
_cell.angle_gamma   90.00
#
_symmetry.space_group_name_H-M   'P 1'
#
loop_
_entity.id
_entity.type
_entity.pdbx_description
1 polymer ?
#
loop_
_entity_poly.entity_id
_entity_poly.type
_entity_poly.pdbx_seq_one_letter_code
_entity_poly.pdbx_strand_id
1 'polypeptide(L)'
;MGGSADPPEGTPEGGPGGGEDEYRSVVFDESFVRAARLQEFSAQERITDHAPAVRSLPPLRKGLSRQALILVLLMALAFGTAIYMGVRHPYQAPDGSGPPAEPLRMTVIPLSPRGEVPGAADTDLLYARSPAAQFRIGAEGVPLPAARRTAHFSDSQVTGALSIAKDYIVRSALYPEVLTGDQTRPVRVLLDPEQLDQFDRSFSHPAPDGRHAPTGWLVRFDPSQAELADRRIRVQGTLQAAESDAGTLEVTADHTFVYALRPAREDAGGDKADASLFTVRRELQFRFDREDLRLHQAQLVVSYVQAGPLSCAEDSVNRLHPLLSGQTAKEGGPAGTDPYATGGATALCGSLAPGSQPKV
;
A
#
# COMPACT_ATOMS: atom_id res chain seq x y z
N MET A 1 1.33 -23.95 61.39
CA MET A 1 1.80 -25.32 61.71
C MET A 1 2.87 -25.71 60.69
N GLY A 2 3.95 -26.32 61.19
CA GLY A 2 5.08 -26.92 60.44
C GLY A 2 6.17 -25.91 60.06
N GLY A 3 7.43 -26.02 60.45
CA GLY A 3 8.16 -27.05 61.21
C GLY A 3 9.65 -26.66 61.18
N SER A 4 10.36 -26.94 62.28
CA SER A 4 11.80 -26.66 62.46
C SER A 4 12.64 -27.48 61.49
N ALA A 5 13.69 -26.89 60.92
CA ALA A 5 14.73 -27.62 60.21
C ALA A 5 15.99 -27.63 61.09
N ASP A 6 16.29 -28.79 61.68
CA ASP A 6 17.53 -29.08 62.37
C ASP A 6 18.73 -29.06 61.40
N PRO A 7 19.95 -28.78 61.89
CA PRO A 7 21.16 -28.89 61.09
C PRO A 7 21.52 -30.36 60.82
N PRO A 8 22.22 -30.67 59.71
CA PRO A 8 22.51 -32.04 59.32
C PRO A 8 23.58 -32.66 60.24
N GLU A 9 23.23 -33.76 60.90
CA GLU A 9 24.18 -34.77 61.39
C GLU A 9 24.43 -35.80 60.29
N GLY A 10 25.69 -36.08 60.00
CA GLY A 10 26.06 -37.19 59.11
C GLY A 10 27.48 -37.07 58.56
N THR A 11 28.43 -37.73 59.22
CA THR A 11 29.72 -38.14 58.63
C THR A 11 29.46 -39.21 57.55
N PRO A 12 30.08 -39.14 56.36
CA PRO A 12 29.86 -40.16 55.33
C PRO A 12 30.58 -41.47 55.72
N GLU A 13 29.82 -42.57 55.77
CA GLU A 13 30.37 -43.92 55.82
C GLU A 13 31.23 -44.19 54.57
N GLY A 14 32.42 -44.75 54.79
CA GLY A 14 33.40 -45.05 53.76
C GLY A 14 32.95 -46.14 52.79
N GLY A 15 33.01 -45.83 51.50
CA GLY A 15 33.09 -46.81 50.42
C GLY A 15 34.54 -47.27 50.21
N PRO A 16 34.80 -48.53 49.82
CA PRO A 16 36.15 -49.07 49.81
C PRO A 16 36.90 -48.69 48.53
N GLY A 17 38.02 -47.98 48.66
CA GLY A 17 39.08 -47.97 47.66
C GLY A 17 39.64 -46.60 47.26
N GLY A 18 40.89 -46.33 47.67
CA GLY A 18 41.85 -45.36 47.09
C GLY A 18 41.42 -43.89 47.18
N GLY A 19 41.92 -43.10 48.12
CA GLY A 19 43.31 -42.67 48.19
C GLY A 19 43.43 -41.30 47.51
N GLU A 20 43.60 -40.25 48.33
CA GLU A 20 43.86 -38.84 47.97
C GLU A 20 42.64 -37.92 47.72
N ASP A 21 41.83 -37.62 48.76
CA ASP A 21 41.14 -36.30 48.90
C ASP A 21 40.41 -36.11 50.26
N GLU A 22 40.98 -36.58 51.36
CA GLU A 22 40.31 -36.58 52.69
C GLU A 22 40.27 -35.21 53.40
N TYR A 23 41.01 -34.20 52.91
CA TYR A 23 41.14 -32.90 53.60
C TYR A 23 40.57 -31.70 52.85
N ARG A 24 39.92 -31.91 51.69
CA ARG A 24 39.42 -30.80 50.86
C ARG A 24 38.02 -30.30 51.25
N SER A 25 37.28 -31.08 52.05
CA SER A 25 35.94 -30.71 52.53
C SER A 25 35.94 -30.05 53.91
N VAL A 26 37.10 -29.99 54.60
CA VAL A 26 37.28 -29.30 55.88
C VAL A 26 37.93 -27.92 55.65
N VAL A 27 37.41 -27.17 54.67
CA VAL A 27 37.83 -25.79 54.44
C VAL A 27 36.69 -24.91 54.91
N PHE A 28 36.98 -24.07 55.91
CA PHE A 28 36.07 -23.07 56.46
C PHE A 28 35.42 -22.26 55.32
N ASP A 29 34.19 -22.61 54.97
CA ASP A 29 33.46 -21.92 53.90
C ASP A 29 32.98 -20.54 54.37
N GLU A 30 32.65 -19.65 53.43
CA GLU A 30 32.20 -18.29 53.74
C GLU A 30 30.92 -18.29 54.61
N SER A 31 30.14 -19.36 54.55
CA SER A 31 28.98 -19.60 55.42
C SER A 31 29.37 -19.89 56.87
N PHE A 32 30.41 -20.69 57.12
CA PHE A 32 30.93 -21.00 58.44
C PHE A 32 31.47 -19.74 59.12
N VAL A 33 32.23 -18.93 58.38
CA VAL A 33 32.74 -17.64 58.87
C VAL A 33 31.59 -16.68 59.20
N ARG A 34 30.53 -16.63 58.38
CA ARG A 34 29.33 -15.80 58.66
C ARG A 34 28.46 -16.32 59.79
N ALA A 35 28.50 -17.62 60.08
CA ALA A 35 27.73 -18.24 61.17
C ALA A 35 28.38 -18.07 62.55
N ALA A 36 29.68 -17.70 62.61
CA ALA A 36 30.39 -17.46 63.86
C ALA A 36 29.77 -16.28 64.63
N ARG A 37 29.15 -16.57 65.78
CA ARG A 37 28.47 -15.57 66.64
C ARG A 37 29.37 -14.92 67.69
N LEU A 38 30.65 -15.27 67.70
CA LEU A 38 31.62 -14.89 68.70
C LEU A 38 32.83 -14.24 68.03
N GLN A 39 33.21 -13.05 68.49
CA GLN A 39 34.40 -12.34 68.03
C GLN A 39 35.36 -12.16 69.20
N GLU A 40 36.60 -12.60 69.04
CA GLU A 40 37.66 -12.36 70.04
C GLU A 40 38.21 -10.94 69.93
N PHE A 41 38.54 -10.35 71.08
CA PHE A 41 39.17 -9.04 71.15
C PHE A 41 40.64 -9.11 70.73
N SER A 42 41.13 -8.04 70.10
CA SER A 42 42.54 -7.94 69.71
C SER A 42 43.46 -7.80 70.92
N ALA A 43 44.73 -8.19 70.78
CA ALA A 43 45.71 -8.14 71.88
C ALA A 43 45.89 -6.74 72.48
N GLN A 44 45.70 -5.68 71.68
CA GLN A 44 45.78 -4.29 72.14
C GLN A 44 44.58 -3.88 73.01
N GLU A 45 43.38 -4.40 72.74
CA GLU A 45 42.14 -4.07 73.48
C GLU A 45 42.07 -4.74 74.85
N ARG A 46 42.87 -5.80 75.09
CA ARG A 46 42.97 -6.49 76.38
C ARG A 46 43.88 -5.80 77.41
N ILE A 47 44.66 -4.79 77.01
CA ILE A 47 45.68 -4.17 77.88
C ILE A 47 45.07 -3.16 78.86
N THR A 48 43.92 -2.57 78.54
CA THR A 48 43.38 -1.43 79.29
C THR A 48 42.25 -1.74 80.27
N ASP A 49 41.60 -2.91 80.17
CA ASP A 49 40.48 -3.23 81.09
C ASP A 49 40.31 -4.75 81.25
N HIS A 50 40.12 -5.24 82.48
CA HIS A 50 39.95 -6.66 82.78
C HIS A 50 38.53 -7.14 82.41
N ALA A 51 38.23 -7.14 81.11
CA ALA A 51 36.96 -7.57 80.54
C ALA A 51 37.07 -8.96 79.85
N PRO A 52 35.98 -9.76 79.83
CA PRO A 52 36.00 -11.14 79.32
C PRO A 52 36.42 -11.25 77.85
N ALA A 53 37.08 -12.36 77.51
CA ALA A 53 37.86 -12.58 76.29
C ALA A 53 37.09 -12.55 74.95
N VAL A 54 35.75 -12.51 74.97
CA VAL A 54 34.90 -12.69 73.79
C VAL A 54 33.66 -11.80 73.88
N ARG A 55 33.27 -11.17 72.75
CA ARG A 55 31.97 -10.48 72.64
C ARG A 55 31.03 -11.21 71.69
N SER A 56 29.74 -11.23 72.03
CA SER A 56 28.68 -11.71 71.15
C SER A 56 28.34 -10.65 70.10
N LEU A 57 28.32 -11.02 68.82
CA LEU A 57 27.87 -10.14 67.74
C LEU A 57 26.33 -10.04 67.74
N PRO A 58 25.72 -8.85 67.55
CA PRO A 58 24.28 -8.71 67.46
C PRO A 58 23.75 -9.37 66.16
N PRO A 59 22.54 -9.97 66.17
CA PRO A 59 22.01 -10.67 65.01
C PRO A 59 21.75 -9.71 63.85
N LEU A 60 22.26 -10.04 62.66
CA LEU A 60 21.98 -9.37 61.39
C LEU A 60 20.48 -9.50 61.06
N ARG A 61 19.68 -8.51 61.46
CA ARG A 61 18.30 -8.39 60.99
C ARG A 61 18.32 -7.97 59.51
N LYS A 62 18.21 -8.95 58.60
CA LYS A 62 17.83 -8.70 57.20
C LYS A 62 16.36 -8.29 57.14
N GLY A 63 16.06 -7.06 57.53
CA GLY A 63 14.87 -6.40 57.00
C GLY A 63 15.12 -6.07 55.54
N LEU A 64 14.13 -6.24 54.65
CA LEU A 64 14.21 -5.59 53.33
C LEU A 64 14.51 -4.12 53.60
N SER A 65 15.67 -3.64 53.15
CA SER A 65 16.02 -2.24 53.35
C SER A 65 14.92 -1.40 52.72
N ARG A 66 14.60 -0.25 53.32
CA ARG A 66 13.61 0.68 52.74
C ARG A 66 13.87 0.93 51.25
N GLN A 67 15.13 0.84 50.81
CA GLN A 67 15.54 0.99 49.42
C GLN A 67 15.04 -0.15 48.52
N ALA A 68 15.02 -1.40 48.99
CA ALA A 68 14.47 -2.53 48.24
C ALA A 68 12.95 -2.41 48.07
N LEU A 69 12.25 -1.96 49.12
CA LEU A 69 10.82 -1.66 49.05
C LEU A 69 10.51 -0.50 48.10
N ILE A 70 11.30 0.57 48.13
CA ILE A 70 11.18 1.69 47.19
C ILE A 70 11.43 1.22 45.75
N LEU A 71 12.45 0.38 45.52
CA LEU A 71 12.76 -0.15 44.20
C LEU A 71 11.59 -0.98 43.62
N VAL A 72 11.03 -1.90 44.42
CA VAL A 72 9.87 -2.71 44.00
C VAL A 72 8.66 -1.83 43.72
N LEU A 73 8.45 -0.78 44.52
CA LEU A 73 7.34 0.14 44.34
C LEU A 73 7.51 1.01 43.07
N LEU A 74 8.73 1.44 42.77
CA LEU A 74 9.06 2.12 41.51
C LEU A 74 8.88 1.19 40.29
N MET A 75 9.25 -0.08 40.42
CA MET A 75 9.09 -1.06 39.34
C MET A 75 7.61 -1.36 39.11
N ALA A 76 6.83 -1.54 40.18
CA ALA A 76 5.38 -1.69 40.09
C ALA A 76 4.69 -0.44 39.52
N LEU A 77 5.17 0.76 39.87
CA LEU A 77 4.66 2.01 39.31
C LEU A 77 4.98 2.12 37.81
N ALA A 78 6.21 1.79 37.41
CA ALA A 78 6.64 1.82 36.01
C ALA A 78 5.90 0.80 35.13
N PHE A 79 5.72 -0.43 35.63
CA PHE A 79 4.88 -1.43 34.96
C PHE A 79 3.42 -1.02 34.97
N GLY A 80 2.93 -0.45 36.07
CA GLY A 80 1.58 0.09 36.19
C GLY A 80 1.33 1.21 35.18
N THR A 81 2.27 2.14 34.99
CA THR A 81 2.16 3.19 33.96
C THR A 81 2.34 2.63 32.55
N ALA A 82 3.21 1.65 32.32
CA ALA A 82 3.34 1.01 31.02
C ALA A 82 2.06 0.25 30.62
N ILE A 83 1.47 -0.49 31.56
CA ILE A 83 0.19 -1.18 31.36
C ILE A 83 -0.94 -0.15 31.25
N TYR A 84 -0.95 0.89 32.07
CA TYR A 84 -1.95 1.95 31.99
C TYR A 84 -1.85 2.72 30.66
N MET A 85 -0.66 2.98 30.12
CA MET A 85 -0.46 3.57 28.78
C MET A 85 -0.73 2.56 27.65
N GLY A 86 -0.51 1.27 27.87
CA GLY A 86 -0.87 0.22 26.91
C GLY A 86 -2.38 -0.08 26.87
N VAL A 87 -3.08 0.07 28.00
CA VAL A 87 -4.52 -0.16 28.15
C VAL A 87 -5.33 1.11 27.89
N ARG A 88 -4.84 2.28 28.35
CA ARG A 88 -5.28 3.60 27.90
C ARG A 88 -4.30 4.11 26.88
N HIS A 89 -4.47 3.70 25.63
CA HIS A 89 -3.81 4.31 24.50
C HIS A 89 -3.94 5.84 24.58
N PRO A 90 -2.84 6.62 24.76
CA PRO A 90 -2.84 8.06 24.53
C PRO A 90 -2.64 8.39 23.05
N TYR A 91 -2.46 7.38 22.20
CA TYR A 91 -3.03 7.46 20.86
C TYR A 91 -4.54 7.47 21.05
N GLN A 92 -5.08 8.67 21.20
CA GLN A 92 -6.32 8.97 20.51
C GLN A 92 -6.18 8.31 19.13
N ALA A 93 -6.97 7.26 18.88
CA ALA A 93 -7.37 6.99 17.51
C ALA A 93 -7.77 8.38 16.99
N PRO A 94 -7.20 8.86 15.88
CA PRO A 94 -7.69 10.09 15.33
C PRO A 94 -9.18 9.88 15.20
N ASP A 95 -9.99 10.77 15.78
CA ASP A 95 -11.37 11.01 15.36
C ASP A 95 -11.40 11.58 13.92
N GLY A 96 -10.45 11.13 13.09
CA GLY A 96 -10.07 11.56 11.76
C GLY A 96 -9.72 10.35 10.88
N SER A 97 -10.17 9.15 11.25
CA SER A 97 -10.55 8.20 10.20
C SER A 97 -11.73 8.87 9.51
N GLY A 98 -11.51 9.42 8.31
CA GLY A 98 -12.62 9.82 7.45
C GLY A 98 -13.61 8.66 7.29
N PRO A 99 -14.79 8.91 6.69
CA PRO A 99 -15.63 7.79 6.26
C PRO A 99 -14.78 6.79 5.46
N PRO A 100 -14.99 5.46 5.64
CA PRO A 100 -14.21 4.45 4.94
C PRO A 100 -14.24 4.70 3.44
N ALA A 101 -13.13 4.39 2.77
CA ALA A 101 -12.95 4.60 1.36
C ALA A 101 -14.07 3.88 0.59
N GLU A 102 -14.85 4.65 -0.14
CA GLU A 102 -15.84 4.12 -1.06
C GLU A 102 -15.16 3.25 -2.12
N PRO A 103 -15.70 2.03 -2.37
CA PRO A 103 -15.16 1.14 -3.37
C PRO A 103 -15.43 1.68 -4.77
N LEU A 104 -14.42 1.66 -5.63
CA LEU A 104 -14.48 2.16 -7.01
C LEU A 104 -15.67 1.58 -7.76
N ARG A 105 -16.40 2.45 -8.46
CA ARG A 105 -17.37 2.09 -9.49
C ARG A 105 -16.78 2.39 -10.86
N MET A 106 -16.91 1.43 -11.77
CA MET A 106 -16.34 1.54 -13.10
C MET A 106 -17.34 1.20 -14.20
N THR A 107 -17.22 1.91 -15.30
CA THR A 107 -17.95 1.66 -16.54
C THR A 107 -16.96 1.69 -17.68
N VAL A 108 -16.87 0.61 -18.45
CA VAL A 108 -15.98 0.51 -19.62
C VAL A 108 -16.85 0.29 -20.85
N ILE A 109 -16.76 1.20 -21.81
CA ILE A 109 -17.55 1.18 -23.04
C ILE A 109 -16.61 1.03 -24.24
N PRO A 110 -16.56 -0.17 -24.86
CA PRO A 110 -15.89 -0.32 -26.15
C PRO A 110 -16.63 0.45 -27.24
N LEU A 111 -15.87 1.10 -28.12
CA LEU A 111 -16.37 1.88 -29.25
C LEU A 111 -16.02 1.16 -30.56
N SER A 112 -17.06 0.64 -31.21
CA SER A 112 -16.93 -0.10 -32.47
C SER A 112 -16.84 0.84 -33.67
N PRO A 113 -15.79 0.74 -34.52
CA PRO A 113 -15.76 1.45 -35.79
C PRO A 113 -16.89 0.95 -36.71
N ARG A 114 -17.31 1.80 -37.64
CA ARG A 114 -18.33 1.45 -38.64
C ARG A 114 -17.76 0.78 -39.89
N GLY A 115 -16.45 0.79 -40.05
CA GLY A 115 -15.76 0.26 -41.21
C GLY A 115 -14.34 -0.12 -40.83
N GLU A 116 -13.50 -0.24 -41.84
CA GLU A 116 -12.08 -0.56 -41.69
C GLU A 116 -11.36 0.53 -40.89
N VAL A 117 -10.49 0.12 -39.97
CA VAL A 117 -9.67 1.03 -39.18
C VAL A 117 -8.59 1.63 -40.09
N PRO A 118 -8.55 2.97 -40.27
CA PRO A 118 -7.53 3.60 -41.08
C PRO A 118 -6.15 3.44 -40.45
N GLY A 119 -5.13 3.26 -41.28
CA GLY A 119 -3.75 3.23 -40.83
C GLY A 119 -2.76 3.69 -41.89
N ALA A 120 -1.54 3.94 -41.44
CA ALA A 120 -0.41 4.36 -42.27
C ALA A 120 0.90 4.06 -41.56
N ALA A 121 1.99 3.90 -42.32
CA ALA A 121 3.33 3.73 -41.78
C ALA A 121 3.84 4.96 -41.01
N ASP A 122 3.40 6.17 -41.40
CA ASP A 122 3.78 7.44 -40.77
C ASP A 122 2.79 7.82 -39.65
N THR A 123 3.23 7.70 -38.40
CA THR A 123 2.42 8.05 -37.23
C THR A 123 2.17 9.55 -37.11
N ASP A 124 3.08 10.40 -37.60
CA ASP A 124 2.90 11.85 -37.56
C ASP A 124 1.81 12.29 -38.55
N LEU A 125 1.70 11.63 -39.70
CA LEU A 125 0.59 11.81 -40.64
C LEU A 125 -0.75 11.43 -39.99
N LEU A 126 -0.82 10.28 -39.32
CA LEU A 126 -2.05 9.83 -38.64
C LEU A 126 -2.51 10.87 -37.61
N TYR A 127 -1.60 11.33 -36.75
CA TYR A 127 -1.94 12.34 -35.76
C TYR A 127 -2.39 13.65 -36.42
N ALA A 128 -1.65 14.14 -37.41
CA ALA A 128 -1.97 15.38 -38.12
C ALA A 128 -3.32 15.34 -38.87
N ARG A 129 -3.77 14.16 -39.31
CA ARG A 129 -5.03 13.94 -40.02
C ARG A 129 -6.19 13.54 -39.08
N SER A 130 -6.03 13.69 -37.77
CA SER A 130 -7.03 13.36 -36.76
C SER A 130 -7.31 14.56 -35.83
N PRO A 131 -8.38 14.50 -35.00
CA PRO A 131 -8.58 15.49 -33.93
C PRO A 131 -7.42 15.59 -32.93
N ALA A 132 -6.53 14.59 -32.86
CA ALA A 132 -5.39 14.59 -31.96
C ALA A 132 -4.24 15.53 -32.40
N ALA A 133 -4.33 16.13 -33.60
CA ALA A 133 -3.30 17.06 -34.11
C ALA A 133 -3.01 18.24 -33.15
N GLN A 134 -4.03 18.68 -32.41
CA GLN A 134 -3.97 19.79 -31.45
C GLN A 134 -3.63 19.36 -30.02
N PHE A 135 -3.49 18.06 -29.76
CA PHE A 135 -3.26 17.53 -28.42
C PHE A 135 -1.77 17.67 -28.07
N ARG A 136 -1.51 17.90 -26.77
CA ARG A 136 -0.14 17.95 -26.23
C ARG A 136 0.41 16.53 -26.08
N ILE A 137 1.72 16.40 -25.90
CA ILE A 137 2.38 15.09 -25.79
C ILE A 137 2.54 14.72 -24.31
N GLY A 138 2.18 13.48 -23.97
CA GLY A 138 2.41 12.89 -22.66
C GLY A 138 1.85 13.72 -21.50
N ALA A 139 2.64 13.87 -20.43
CA ALA A 139 2.23 14.56 -19.21
C ALA A 139 1.96 16.06 -19.38
N GLU A 140 2.41 16.68 -20.48
CA GLU A 140 2.07 18.06 -20.80
C GLU A 140 0.58 18.22 -21.15
N GLY A 141 -0.07 17.16 -21.64
CA GLY A 141 -1.50 17.14 -21.89
C GLY A 141 -2.38 17.02 -20.64
N VAL A 142 -1.77 16.88 -19.46
CA VAL A 142 -2.42 16.87 -18.14
C VAL A 142 -1.98 18.11 -17.35
N PRO A 143 -2.40 19.33 -17.75
CA PRO A 143 -2.00 20.56 -17.08
C PRO A 143 -2.69 20.66 -15.71
N LEU A 144 -1.98 21.19 -14.72
CA LEU A 144 -2.61 21.55 -13.45
C LEU A 144 -3.31 22.91 -13.62
N PRO A 145 -4.60 23.04 -13.27
CA PRO A 145 -5.26 24.32 -13.25
C PRO A 145 -4.67 25.21 -12.15
N ALA A 146 -5.00 26.51 -12.20
CA ALA A 146 -4.67 27.39 -11.09
C ALA A 146 -5.43 26.95 -9.83
N ALA A 147 -4.69 26.48 -8.82
CA ALA A 147 -5.26 26.11 -7.53
C ALA A 147 -5.59 27.35 -6.71
N ARG A 148 -6.74 27.32 -6.02
CA ARG A 148 -7.18 28.33 -5.06
C ARG A 148 -7.66 27.61 -3.82
N ARG A 149 -7.35 28.17 -2.66
CA ARG A 149 -7.84 27.70 -1.36
C ARG A 149 -9.37 27.70 -1.36
N THR A 150 -9.92 26.73 -0.67
CA THR A 150 -11.35 26.62 -0.43
C THR A 150 -11.66 27.09 1.01
N ALA A 151 -12.85 26.77 1.50
CA ALA A 151 -13.24 27.11 2.87
C ALA A 151 -12.37 26.38 3.90
N HIS A 152 -12.12 25.08 3.69
CA HIS A 152 -11.44 24.23 4.66
C HIS A 152 -10.06 23.70 4.20
N PHE A 153 -9.67 23.96 2.95
CA PHE A 153 -8.38 23.55 2.38
C PHE A 153 -7.55 24.75 1.92
N SER A 154 -6.25 24.70 2.23
CA SER A 154 -5.25 25.68 1.79
C SER A 154 -4.87 25.52 0.31
N ASP A 155 -4.23 26.55 -0.26
CA ASP A 155 -3.76 26.52 -1.65
C ASP A 155 -2.83 25.33 -1.91
N SER A 156 -1.96 24.99 -0.95
CA SER A 156 -1.03 23.86 -1.05
C SER A 156 -1.73 22.52 -1.01
N GLN A 157 -2.80 22.37 -0.21
CA GLN A 157 -3.60 21.15 -0.18
C GLN A 157 -4.36 20.92 -1.48
N VAL A 158 -4.98 21.97 -2.03
CA VAL A 158 -5.67 21.89 -3.34
C VAL A 158 -4.67 21.57 -4.46
N THR A 159 -3.49 22.20 -4.43
CA THR A 159 -2.40 21.89 -5.38
C THR A 159 -1.91 20.44 -5.22
N GLY A 160 -1.82 19.95 -3.98
CA GLY A 160 -1.45 18.57 -3.66
C GLY A 160 -2.43 17.57 -4.25
N ALA A 161 -3.73 17.76 -4.03
CA ALA A 161 -4.79 16.91 -4.59
C ALA A 161 -4.71 16.83 -6.12
N LEU A 162 -4.59 17.98 -6.79
CA LEU A 162 -4.45 18.06 -8.24
C LEU A 162 -3.17 17.36 -8.74
N SER A 163 -2.08 17.45 -7.99
CA SER A 163 -0.80 16.82 -8.34
C SER A 163 -0.86 15.30 -8.19
N ILE A 164 -1.47 14.79 -7.12
CA ILE A 164 -1.68 13.34 -6.91
C ILE A 164 -2.58 12.78 -8.02
N ALA A 165 -3.69 13.45 -8.35
CA ALA A 165 -4.57 13.05 -9.44
C ALA A 165 -3.84 13.01 -10.79
N LYS A 166 -3.02 14.04 -11.07
CA LYS A 166 -2.15 14.05 -12.26
C LYS A 166 -1.19 12.87 -12.29
N ASP A 167 -0.52 12.56 -11.19
CA ASP A 167 0.40 11.42 -11.10
C ASP A 167 -0.32 10.10 -11.38
N TYR A 168 -1.52 9.91 -10.81
CA TYR A 168 -2.34 8.73 -11.10
C TYR A 168 -2.66 8.63 -12.59
N ILE A 169 -3.12 9.71 -13.21
CA ILE A 169 -3.49 9.76 -14.63
C ILE A 169 -2.28 9.42 -15.51
N VAL A 170 -1.13 10.04 -15.23
CA VAL A 170 0.11 9.82 -15.99
C VAL A 170 0.57 8.36 -15.86
N ARG A 171 0.62 7.80 -14.64
CA ARG A 171 1.06 6.42 -14.43
C ARG A 171 0.09 5.39 -14.99
N SER A 172 -1.20 5.63 -14.90
CA SER A 172 -2.24 4.68 -15.35
C SER A 172 -2.52 4.72 -16.84
N ALA A 173 -2.08 5.75 -17.58
CA ALA A 173 -2.43 5.91 -19.00
C ALA A 173 -1.26 6.26 -19.93
N LEU A 174 -0.05 6.55 -19.43
CA LEU A 174 1.08 6.96 -20.28
C LEU A 174 2.35 6.11 -20.12
N TYR A 175 2.47 5.32 -19.05
CA TYR A 175 3.68 4.56 -18.78
C TYR A 175 3.74 3.31 -19.68
N PRO A 176 4.77 3.15 -20.54
CA PRO A 176 4.85 2.02 -21.47
C PRO A 176 4.80 0.65 -20.78
N GLU A 177 5.40 0.53 -19.59
CA GLU A 177 5.38 -0.67 -18.76
C GLU A 177 3.98 -1.00 -18.20
N VAL A 178 3.08 -0.03 -18.11
CA VAL A 178 1.66 -0.23 -17.75
C VAL A 178 0.84 -0.55 -18.99
N LEU A 179 1.05 0.22 -20.06
CA LEU A 179 0.31 0.09 -21.33
C LEU A 179 0.53 -1.27 -22.00
N THR A 180 1.78 -1.74 -21.99
CA THR A 180 2.21 -2.94 -22.73
C THR A 180 3.12 -3.87 -21.92
N GLY A 181 3.51 -3.51 -20.70
CA GLY A 181 4.52 -4.24 -19.91
C GLY A 181 4.00 -4.98 -18.67
N ASP A 182 2.69 -5.20 -18.57
CA ASP A 182 2.03 -5.95 -17.48
C ASP A 182 2.27 -5.43 -16.06
N GLN A 183 2.86 -4.25 -15.90
CA GLN A 183 3.12 -3.67 -14.59
C GLN A 183 1.85 -2.99 -14.05
N THR A 184 1.48 -3.35 -12.83
CA THR A 184 0.38 -2.71 -12.07
C THR A 184 0.90 -1.83 -10.94
N ARG A 185 2.13 -2.10 -10.47
CA ARG A 185 2.76 -1.42 -9.33
C ARG A 185 2.79 0.11 -9.44
N PRO A 186 3.10 0.73 -10.60
CA PRO A 186 3.12 2.20 -10.71
C PRO A 186 1.79 2.85 -10.33
N VAL A 187 0.67 2.17 -10.56
CA VAL A 187 -0.68 2.65 -10.18
C VAL A 187 -1.02 2.23 -8.76
N ARG A 188 -0.75 0.96 -8.41
CA ARG A 188 -1.08 0.39 -7.11
C ARG A 188 -0.53 1.19 -5.93
N VAL A 189 0.69 1.71 -6.03
CA VAL A 189 1.35 2.46 -4.93
C VAL A 189 0.76 3.85 -4.69
N LEU A 190 -0.03 4.38 -5.64
CA LEU A 190 -0.71 5.67 -5.50
C LEU A 190 -2.11 5.53 -4.91
N LEU A 191 -2.63 4.31 -4.77
CA LEU A 191 -3.98 4.11 -4.27
C LEU A 191 -4.03 4.18 -2.75
N ASP A 192 -5.17 4.65 -2.25
CA ASP A 192 -5.52 4.51 -0.85
C ASP A 192 -5.45 3.02 -0.41
N PRO A 193 -4.91 2.69 0.78
CA PRO A 193 -4.75 1.32 1.24
C PRO A 193 -6.05 0.51 1.28
N GLU A 194 -7.18 1.15 1.56
CA GLU A 194 -8.50 0.51 1.65
C GLU A 194 -9.02 0.08 0.25
N GLN A 195 -8.48 0.63 -0.84
CA GLN A 195 -8.82 0.22 -2.21
C GLN A 195 -7.95 -0.92 -2.75
N LEU A 196 -6.89 -1.31 -2.04
CA LEU A 196 -5.92 -2.30 -2.55
C LEU A 196 -6.51 -3.69 -2.75
N ASP A 197 -7.43 -4.12 -1.88
CA ASP A 197 -8.09 -5.43 -2.02
C ASP A 197 -8.96 -5.48 -3.29
N GLN A 198 -9.70 -4.40 -3.58
CA GLN A 198 -10.48 -4.31 -4.82
C GLN A 198 -9.56 -4.27 -6.05
N PHE A 199 -8.47 -3.51 -5.99
CA PHE A 199 -7.48 -3.44 -7.05
C PHE A 199 -6.88 -4.82 -7.33
N ASP A 200 -6.33 -5.48 -6.31
CA ASP A 200 -5.67 -6.79 -6.44
C ASP A 200 -6.65 -7.88 -6.90
N ARG A 201 -7.93 -7.81 -6.47
CA ARG A 201 -9.00 -8.68 -6.97
C ARG A 201 -9.29 -8.45 -8.45
N SER A 202 -9.26 -7.19 -8.91
CA SER A 202 -9.49 -6.84 -10.32
C SER A 202 -8.50 -7.55 -11.24
N PHE A 203 -7.24 -7.71 -10.84
CA PHE A 203 -6.22 -8.38 -11.66
C PHE A 203 -6.19 -9.91 -11.48
N SER A 204 -6.48 -10.41 -10.28
CA SER A 204 -6.50 -11.87 -10.03
C SER A 204 -7.77 -12.55 -10.54
N HIS A 205 -8.92 -11.87 -10.48
CA HIS A 205 -10.23 -12.35 -10.91
C HIS A 205 -11.00 -11.24 -11.65
N PRO A 206 -10.57 -10.86 -12.88
CA PRO A 206 -11.24 -9.83 -13.65
C PRO A 206 -12.72 -10.15 -13.89
N ALA A 207 -13.61 -9.17 -13.71
CA ALA A 207 -15.05 -9.37 -13.93
C ALA A 207 -15.76 -8.10 -14.47
N PRO A 208 -16.77 -8.25 -15.36
CA PRO A 208 -17.62 -7.16 -15.85
C PRO A 208 -18.73 -6.79 -14.84
N ASP A 209 -18.39 -6.61 -13.56
CA ASP A 209 -19.35 -6.32 -12.48
C ASP A 209 -19.41 -4.84 -12.09
N GLY A 210 -18.76 -3.98 -12.89
CA GLY A 210 -18.64 -2.55 -12.62
C GLY A 210 -17.76 -2.23 -11.41
N ARG A 211 -16.92 -3.18 -10.97
CA ARG A 211 -15.99 -3.02 -9.85
C ARG A 211 -14.62 -3.67 -10.05
N HIS A 212 -14.52 -4.72 -10.86
CA HIS A 212 -13.32 -5.55 -10.97
C HIS A 212 -12.78 -5.70 -12.39
N ALA A 213 -12.94 -4.67 -13.24
CA ALA A 213 -12.29 -4.59 -14.54
C ALA A 213 -10.93 -3.84 -14.42
N PRO A 214 -9.79 -4.52 -14.65
CA PRO A 214 -8.48 -3.87 -14.75
C PRO A 214 -8.43 -2.63 -15.66
N THR A 215 -9.18 -2.67 -16.77
CA THR A 215 -9.24 -1.56 -17.75
C THR A 215 -9.94 -0.30 -17.23
N GLY A 216 -10.67 -0.39 -16.12
CA GLY A 216 -11.16 0.78 -15.38
C GLY A 216 -10.05 1.47 -14.58
N TRP A 217 -9.15 0.70 -13.97
CA TRP A 217 -8.04 1.23 -13.18
C TRP A 217 -6.98 1.90 -14.06
N LEU A 218 -6.56 1.20 -15.12
CA LEU A 218 -5.46 1.63 -15.98
C LEU A 218 -5.66 1.20 -17.44
N VAL A 219 -5.02 1.92 -18.36
CA VAL A 219 -5.01 1.55 -19.78
C VAL A 219 -3.99 0.44 -19.96
N ARG A 220 -4.42 -0.69 -20.50
CA ARG A 220 -3.55 -1.83 -20.83
C ARG A 220 -4.02 -2.52 -22.08
N PHE A 221 -3.09 -2.70 -23.00
CA PHE A 221 -3.29 -3.45 -24.24
C PHE A 221 -2.85 -4.90 -24.05
N ASP A 222 -3.29 -5.78 -24.95
CA ASP A 222 -2.71 -7.12 -25.07
C ASP A 222 -1.34 -7.04 -25.77
N PRO A 223 -0.22 -7.28 -25.05
CA PRO A 223 1.11 -7.16 -25.63
C PRO A 223 1.42 -8.23 -26.68
N SER A 224 0.66 -9.33 -26.74
CA SER A 224 0.83 -10.30 -27.83
C SER A 224 0.18 -9.83 -29.14
N GLN A 225 -0.72 -8.84 -29.09
CA GLN A 225 -1.44 -8.36 -30.27
C GLN A 225 -1.02 -6.96 -30.71
N ALA A 226 -0.69 -6.07 -29.77
CA ALA A 226 -0.41 -4.68 -30.07
C ALA A 226 0.81 -4.14 -29.32
N GLU A 227 1.60 -3.32 -30.01
CA GLU A 227 2.69 -2.54 -29.44
C GLU A 227 2.57 -1.05 -29.82
N LEU A 228 3.21 -0.17 -29.03
CA LEU A 228 3.27 1.26 -29.33
C LEU A 228 4.13 1.50 -30.58
N ALA A 229 3.51 2.02 -31.63
CA ALA A 229 4.21 2.48 -32.83
C ALA A 229 4.93 3.83 -32.58
N ASP A 230 4.37 4.66 -31.70
CA ASP A 230 4.95 5.93 -31.23
C ASP A 230 4.76 6.07 -29.71
N ARG A 231 5.81 6.49 -29.01
CA ARG A 231 5.77 6.75 -27.56
C ARG A 231 5.28 8.17 -27.23
N ARG A 232 5.15 9.06 -28.22
CA ARG A 232 4.64 10.43 -28.08
C ARG A 232 3.11 10.45 -28.05
N ILE A 233 2.54 9.80 -27.04
CA ILE A 233 1.09 9.71 -26.84
C ILE A 233 0.48 11.10 -26.77
N ARG A 234 -0.62 11.31 -27.50
CA ARG A 234 -1.33 12.59 -27.54
C ARG A 234 -2.38 12.64 -26.45
N VAL A 235 -2.43 13.74 -25.70
CA VAL A 235 -3.30 13.90 -24.54
C VAL A 235 -3.93 15.29 -24.54
N GLN A 236 -5.22 15.34 -24.26
CA GLN A 236 -5.95 16.56 -23.95
C GLN A 236 -6.94 16.28 -22.82
N GLY A 237 -6.98 17.17 -21.84
CA GLY A 237 -7.96 17.08 -20.78
C GLY A 237 -7.85 18.22 -19.77
N THR A 238 -8.66 18.11 -18.73
CA THR A 238 -8.74 19.08 -17.64
C THR A 238 -8.85 18.38 -16.30
N LEU A 239 -8.38 19.08 -15.27
CA LEU A 239 -8.59 18.74 -13.86
C LEU A 239 -9.39 19.87 -13.21
N GLN A 240 -10.27 19.52 -12.28
CA GLN A 240 -11.01 20.48 -11.47
C GLN A 240 -11.02 19.98 -10.03
N ALA A 241 -10.73 20.86 -9.08
CA ALA A 241 -10.81 20.57 -7.67
C ALA A 241 -12.00 21.32 -7.06
N ALA A 242 -12.79 20.62 -6.25
CA ALA A 242 -13.88 21.17 -5.49
C ALA A 242 -13.86 20.62 -4.07
N GLU A 243 -14.37 21.38 -3.12
CA GLU A 243 -14.58 20.88 -1.76
C GLU A 243 -15.98 20.25 -1.70
N SER A 244 -16.05 18.97 -1.30
CA SER A 244 -17.32 18.27 -1.15
C SER A 244 -17.90 18.49 0.27
N ASP A 245 -17.01 18.44 1.27
CA ASP A 245 -17.31 18.74 2.67
C ASP A 245 -16.02 19.24 3.38
N ALA A 246 -16.11 19.58 4.67
CA ALA A 246 -14.98 20.13 5.44
C ALA A 246 -13.77 19.18 5.58
N GLY A 247 -13.98 17.88 5.33
CA GLY A 247 -12.99 16.81 5.40
C GLY A 247 -12.49 16.32 4.04
N THR A 248 -13.23 16.59 2.95
CA THR A 248 -13.01 15.96 1.65
C THR A 248 -12.82 16.98 0.51
N LEU A 249 -11.69 16.89 -0.19
CA LEU A 249 -11.53 17.45 -1.54
C LEU A 249 -11.92 16.41 -2.59
N GLU A 250 -12.68 16.82 -3.58
CA GLU A 250 -12.94 16.06 -4.79
C GLU A 250 -12.12 16.63 -5.94
N VAL A 251 -11.50 15.76 -6.73
CA VAL A 251 -10.89 16.12 -8.01
C VAL A 251 -11.55 15.34 -9.12
N THR A 252 -12.11 16.05 -10.10
CA THR A 252 -12.62 15.45 -11.33
C THR A 252 -11.61 15.62 -12.45
N ALA A 253 -11.44 14.58 -13.25
CA ALA A 253 -10.51 14.55 -14.37
C ALA A 253 -11.21 14.02 -15.62
N ASP A 254 -11.20 14.78 -16.71
CA ASP A 254 -11.68 14.34 -18.03
C ASP A 254 -10.54 14.45 -19.03
N HIS A 255 -10.00 13.30 -19.45
CA HIS A 255 -8.85 13.24 -20.35
C HIS A 255 -9.09 12.28 -21.49
N THR A 256 -8.70 12.70 -22.69
CA THR A 256 -8.63 11.87 -23.89
C THR A 256 -7.18 11.61 -24.26
N PHE A 257 -6.84 10.34 -24.42
CA PHE A 257 -5.54 9.81 -24.79
C PHE A 257 -5.62 9.19 -26.18
N VAL A 258 -4.63 9.45 -27.04
CA VAL A 258 -4.55 8.88 -28.39
C VAL A 258 -3.19 8.24 -28.61
N TYR A 259 -3.21 6.93 -28.77
CA TYR A 259 -2.05 6.05 -28.94
C TYR A 259 -1.92 5.69 -30.42
N ALA A 260 -0.68 5.65 -30.94
CA ALA A 260 -0.39 5.01 -32.21
C ALA A 260 0.03 3.57 -31.94
N LEU A 261 -0.72 2.61 -32.45
CA LEU A 261 -0.53 1.18 -32.21
C LEU A 261 -0.26 0.46 -33.53
N ARG A 262 0.50 -0.62 -33.47
CA ARG A 262 0.72 -1.55 -34.59
C ARG A 262 0.73 -2.99 -34.08
N PRO A 263 0.61 -4.00 -34.95
CA PRO A 263 0.72 -5.40 -34.57
C PRO A 263 2.02 -5.67 -33.80
N ALA A 264 1.93 -6.54 -32.79
CA ALA A 264 3.11 -7.02 -32.09
C ALA A 264 4.07 -7.75 -33.06
N ARG A 265 5.38 -7.69 -32.78
CA ARG A 265 6.43 -8.13 -33.70
C ARG A 265 6.37 -9.60 -34.11
N GLU A 266 5.75 -10.46 -33.30
CA GLU A 266 5.55 -11.89 -33.63
C GLU A 266 4.48 -12.09 -34.72
N ASP A 267 3.51 -11.18 -34.81
CA ASP A 267 2.44 -11.18 -35.82
C ASP A 267 2.80 -10.34 -37.06
N ALA A 268 3.86 -9.52 -36.98
CA ALA A 268 4.31 -8.67 -38.08
C ALA A 268 5.15 -9.49 -39.10
N GLY A 269 4.49 -10.05 -40.10
CA GLY A 269 5.12 -10.72 -41.22
C GLY A 269 6.04 -9.80 -42.04
N GLY A 270 7.32 -9.71 -41.67
CA GLY A 270 8.44 -9.27 -42.51
C GLY A 270 8.61 -7.75 -42.72
N ASP A 271 7.52 -6.99 -42.89
CA ASP A 271 7.54 -5.53 -43.07
C ASP A 271 6.99 -4.80 -41.83
N LYS A 272 7.40 -3.53 -41.63
CA LYS A 272 6.82 -2.69 -40.56
C LYS A 272 5.34 -2.47 -40.89
N ALA A 273 4.47 -3.23 -40.22
CA ALA A 273 3.03 -3.07 -40.33
C ALA A 273 2.60 -1.62 -40.06
N ASP A 274 1.59 -1.17 -40.81
CA ASP A 274 1.01 0.14 -40.65
C ASP A 274 0.47 0.34 -39.22
N ALA A 275 0.61 1.57 -38.73
CA ALA A 275 0.05 1.95 -37.44
C ALA A 275 -1.40 2.42 -37.61
N SER A 276 -2.20 2.32 -36.56
CA SER A 276 -3.51 2.96 -36.44
C SER A 276 -3.60 3.74 -35.13
N LEU A 277 -4.56 4.68 -35.08
CA LEU A 277 -4.83 5.43 -33.85
C LEU A 277 -5.87 4.73 -32.99
N PHE A 278 -5.59 4.66 -31.69
CA PHE A 278 -6.50 4.17 -30.66
C PHE A 278 -6.76 5.28 -29.64
N THR A 279 -8.03 5.57 -29.38
CA THR A 279 -8.47 6.66 -28.51
C THR A 279 -9.11 6.11 -27.23
N VAL A 280 -8.72 6.67 -26.09
CA VAL A 280 -9.34 6.39 -24.79
C VAL A 280 -9.74 7.71 -24.14
N ARG A 281 -11.03 7.90 -23.86
CA ARG A 281 -11.51 8.96 -22.97
C ARG A 281 -11.76 8.38 -21.58
N ARG A 282 -11.24 9.03 -20.55
CA ARG A 282 -11.41 8.67 -19.14
C ARG A 282 -11.96 9.84 -18.37
N GLU A 283 -13.10 9.64 -17.73
CA GLU A 283 -13.65 10.54 -16.72
C GLU A 283 -13.47 9.88 -15.36
N LEU A 284 -12.65 10.49 -14.52
CA LEU A 284 -12.26 9.97 -13.20
C LEU A 284 -12.70 10.94 -12.11
N GLN A 285 -13.13 10.41 -10.98
CA GLN A 285 -13.41 11.19 -9.77
C GLN A 285 -12.58 10.64 -8.62
N PHE A 286 -11.81 11.52 -8.00
CA PHE A 286 -10.96 11.23 -6.86
C PHE A 286 -11.50 11.95 -5.62
N ARG A 287 -11.36 11.31 -4.46
CA ARG A 287 -11.54 11.94 -3.16
C ARG A 287 -10.19 11.97 -2.45
N PHE A 288 -9.99 13.02 -1.66
CA PHE A 288 -8.80 13.22 -0.84
C PHE A 288 -9.22 13.76 0.52
N ASP A 289 -8.87 13.03 1.57
CA ASP A 289 -8.83 13.58 2.92
C ASP A 289 -7.44 14.17 3.23
N ARG A 290 -7.21 14.59 4.49
CA ARG A 290 -5.91 15.19 4.87
C ARG A 290 -4.79 14.15 4.93
N GLU A 291 -5.11 12.89 5.21
CA GLU A 291 -4.16 11.80 5.29
C GLU A 291 -3.73 11.35 3.91
N ASP A 292 -4.66 11.23 2.96
CA ASP A 292 -4.39 11.01 1.53
C ASP A 292 -3.38 12.02 0.99
N LEU A 293 -3.61 13.32 1.26
CA LEU A 293 -2.73 14.40 0.85
C LEU A 293 -1.34 14.31 1.50
N ARG A 294 -1.27 13.83 2.76
CA ARG A 294 -0.02 13.66 3.50
C ARG A 294 0.79 12.47 2.98
N LEU A 295 0.09 11.40 2.59
CA LEU A 295 0.68 10.14 2.14
C LEU A 295 0.88 10.06 0.62
N HIS A 296 0.41 11.07 -0.13
CA HIS A 296 0.42 11.11 -1.59
C HIS A 296 -0.37 9.95 -2.20
N GLN A 297 -1.56 9.70 -1.64
CA GLN A 297 -2.47 8.63 -2.03
C GLN A 297 -3.75 9.20 -2.63
N ALA A 298 -4.39 8.40 -3.48
CA ALA A 298 -5.60 8.75 -4.21
C ALA A 298 -6.68 7.69 -3.95
N GLN A 299 -7.82 8.15 -3.47
CA GLN A 299 -9.04 7.36 -3.47
C GLN A 299 -9.80 7.59 -4.79
N LEU A 300 -9.81 6.62 -5.69
CA LEU A 300 -10.57 6.70 -6.95
C LEU A 300 -11.98 6.14 -6.73
N VAL A 301 -13.01 6.98 -6.84
CA VAL A 301 -14.40 6.57 -6.55
C VAL A 301 -15.23 6.26 -7.80
N VAL A 302 -14.94 6.94 -8.91
CA VAL A 302 -15.60 6.72 -10.20
C VAL A 302 -14.57 6.63 -11.31
N SER A 303 -14.74 5.64 -12.20
CA SER A 303 -14.00 5.53 -13.46
C SER A 303 -14.95 5.24 -14.62
N TYR A 304 -15.06 6.19 -15.54
CA TYR A 304 -15.81 6.00 -16.78
C TYR A 304 -14.85 6.02 -17.96
N VAL A 305 -14.82 4.94 -18.73
CA VAL A 305 -13.87 4.73 -19.82
C VAL A 305 -14.62 4.48 -21.12
N GLN A 306 -14.28 5.23 -22.15
CA GLN A 306 -14.69 4.97 -23.53
C GLN A 306 -13.44 4.74 -24.38
N ALA A 307 -13.35 3.60 -25.06
CA ALA A 307 -12.14 3.21 -25.76
C ALA A 307 -12.45 2.63 -27.14
N GLY A 308 -11.67 3.00 -28.16
CA GLY A 308 -11.80 2.43 -29.50
C GLY A 308 -10.71 2.89 -30.47
N PRO A 309 -10.53 2.22 -31.61
CA PRO A 309 -11.42 1.20 -32.17
C PRO A 309 -11.33 -0.18 -31.47
N LEU A 310 -12.46 -0.73 -31.03
CA LEU A 310 -12.58 -2.07 -30.42
C LEU A 310 -13.71 -2.86 -31.10
N SER A 311 -13.73 -4.19 -30.98
CA SER A 311 -14.92 -4.98 -31.31
C SER A 311 -15.77 -5.18 -30.05
N CYS A 312 -17.06 -4.87 -30.13
CA CYS A 312 -17.98 -5.11 -29.00
C CYS A 312 -18.31 -6.59 -28.75
N ALA A 313 -17.92 -7.48 -29.66
CA ALA A 313 -18.05 -8.92 -29.48
C ALA A 313 -16.89 -9.52 -28.66
N GLU A 314 -15.82 -8.76 -28.43
CA GLU A 314 -14.65 -9.19 -27.66
C GLU A 314 -14.68 -8.65 -26.23
N ASP A 315 -14.16 -9.44 -25.29
CA ASP A 315 -14.04 -9.01 -23.89
C ASP A 315 -13.00 -7.89 -23.76
N SER A 316 -13.37 -6.81 -23.07
CA SER A 316 -12.49 -5.67 -22.78
C SER A 316 -12.27 -5.46 -21.27
N VAL A 317 -12.67 -6.43 -20.44
CA VAL A 317 -12.59 -6.34 -18.97
C VAL A 317 -11.14 -6.37 -18.51
N ASN A 318 -10.38 -7.39 -18.91
CA ASN A 318 -9.01 -7.57 -18.42
C ASN A 318 -7.99 -6.73 -19.20
N ARG A 319 -8.14 -6.67 -20.52
CA ARG A 319 -7.25 -5.94 -21.44
C ARG A 319 -8.06 -5.35 -22.60
N LEU A 320 -7.52 -4.29 -23.19
CA LEU A 320 -8.04 -3.77 -24.45
C LEU A 320 -7.41 -4.55 -25.60
N HIS A 321 -8.25 -4.94 -26.56
CA HIS A 321 -7.87 -5.64 -27.80
C HIS A 321 -8.15 -4.72 -29.00
N PRO A 322 -7.20 -3.81 -29.34
CA PRO A 322 -7.40 -2.82 -30.39
C PRO A 322 -7.66 -3.47 -31.74
N LEU A 323 -8.63 -2.93 -32.49
CA LEU A 323 -8.68 -3.17 -33.93
C LEU A 323 -7.58 -2.31 -34.58
N LEU A 324 -6.63 -2.99 -35.23
CA LEU A 324 -5.46 -2.39 -35.85
C LEU A 324 -5.74 -2.03 -37.32
N SER A 325 -4.78 -1.35 -37.97
CA SER A 325 -4.90 -0.94 -39.37
C SER A 325 -5.43 -2.08 -40.25
N GLY A 326 -6.46 -1.78 -41.05
CA GLY A 326 -7.07 -2.72 -41.98
C GLY A 326 -8.11 -3.67 -41.38
N GLN A 327 -8.30 -3.65 -40.05
CA GLN A 327 -9.27 -4.52 -39.40
C GLN A 327 -10.66 -3.88 -39.32
N THR A 328 -11.68 -4.73 -39.26
CA THR A 328 -13.09 -4.36 -39.04
C THR A 328 -13.60 -5.00 -37.77
N ALA A 329 -14.61 -4.38 -37.15
CA ALA A 329 -15.24 -4.97 -35.97
C ALA A 329 -15.95 -6.28 -36.34
N LYS A 330 -15.72 -7.32 -35.54
CA LYS A 330 -16.48 -8.58 -35.66
C LYS A 330 -17.97 -8.32 -35.45
N GLU A 331 -18.78 -9.06 -36.19
CA GLU A 331 -20.24 -9.07 -35.99
C GLU A 331 -20.58 -9.58 -34.59
N GLY A 332 -21.62 -8.97 -34.01
CA GLY A 332 -22.08 -9.30 -32.66
C GLY A 332 -22.11 -8.08 -31.75
N GLY A 333 -22.51 -8.33 -30.51
CA GLY A 333 -22.59 -7.33 -29.46
C GLY A 333 -22.10 -7.90 -28.15
N PRO A 334 -22.16 -7.10 -27.08
CA PRO A 334 -21.80 -7.58 -25.75
C PRO A 334 -22.64 -8.79 -25.35
N ALA A 335 -22.12 -9.57 -24.40
CA ALA A 335 -22.84 -10.70 -23.82
C ALA A 335 -24.21 -10.27 -23.28
N GLY A 336 -25.21 -11.16 -23.39
CA GLY A 336 -26.56 -10.91 -22.89
C GLY A 336 -26.56 -10.61 -21.39
N THR A 337 -27.38 -9.63 -20.99
CA THR A 337 -27.58 -9.29 -19.57
C THR A 337 -28.82 -10.02 -19.04
N ASP A 338 -28.66 -10.83 -17.99
CA ASP A 338 -29.77 -11.45 -17.28
C ASP A 338 -30.34 -10.46 -16.23
N PRO A 339 -31.59 -9.98 -16.38
CA PRO A 339 -32.19 -9.03 -15.44
C PRO A 339 -32.49 -9.64 -14.07
N TYR A 340 -32.44 -10.97 -13.92
CA TYR A 340 -32.65 -11.66 -12.65
C TYR A 340 -31.33 -12.01 -11.94
N ALA A 341 -30.19 -11.92 -12.64
CA ALA A 341 -28.88 -12.10 -12.03
C ALA A 341 -28.56 -10.92 -11.11
N THR A 342 -28.00 -11.22 -9.92
CA THR A 342 -27.58 -10.20 -8.96
C THR A 342 -26.09 -9.92 -9.13
N GLY A 343 -25.70 -8.64 -9.18
CA GLY A 343 -24.29 -8.23 -9.11
C GLY A 343 -23.53 -8.05 -10.43
N GLY A 344 -24.20 -8.07 -11.59
CA GLY A 344 -23.58 -7.73 -12.88
C GLY A 344 -23.80 -6.26 -13.27
N ALA A 345 -22.82 -5.64 -13.96
CA ALA A 345 -23.05 -4.38 -14.65
C ALA A 345 -23.60 -4.67 -16.06
N THR A 346 -24.54 -3.85 -16.53
CA THR A 346 -25.04 -3.97 -17.91
C THR A 346 -23.89 -3.76 -18.88
N ALA A 347 -23.69 -4.72 -19.78
CA ALA A 347 -22.66 -4.62 -20.80
C ALA A 347 -23.07 -3.57 -21.85
N LEU A 348 -22.21 -2.57 -22.06
CA LEU A 348 -22.45 -1.46 -22.97
C LEU A 348 -21.55 -1.57 -24.20
N CYS A 349 -22.01 -1.04 -25.32
CA CYS A 349 -21.23 -0.91 -26.55
C CYS A 349 -21.61 0.41 -27.21
N GLY A 350 -20.61 1.18 -27.63
CA GLY A 350 -20.79 2.42 -28.39
C GLY A 350 -20.36 2.27 -29.84
N SER A 351 -20.80 3.21 -30.68
CA SER A 351 -20.27 3.36 -32.05
C SER A 351 -19.20 4.45 -32.05
N LEU A 352 -18.02 4.13 -32.57
CA LEU A 352 -16.94 5.11 -32.78
C LEU A 352 -17.34 6.05 -33.92
N ALA A 353 -17.36 7.35 -33.65
CA ALA A 353 -17.69 8.34 -34.64
C ALA A 353 -16.62 8.38 -35.75
N PRO A 354 -17.00 8.37 -37.05
CA PRO A 354 -16.03 8.44 -38.15
C PRO A 354 -15.12 9.67 -38.09
N GLY A 355 -15.62 10.80 -37.58
CA GLY A 355 -14.85 12.03 -37.40
C GLY A 355 -13.77 11.95 -36.31
N SER A 356 -13.76 10.90 -35.49
CA SER A 356 -12.73 10.64 -34.47
C SER A 356 -11.55 9.84 -35.00
N GLN A 357 -11.66 9.30 -36.23
CA GLN A 357 -10.61 8.54 -36.89
C GLN A 357 -9.77 9.44 -37.81
N PRO A 358 -8.49 9.10 -38.05
CA PRO A 358 -7.66 9.83 -39.00
C PRO A 358 -8.21 9.71 -40.43
N LYS A 359 -8.05 10.78 -41.20
CA LYS A 359 -8.42 10.82 -42.63
C LYS A 359 -7.17 10.58 -43.49
N VAL A 360 -6.85 9.31 -43.71
CA VAL A 360 -5.70 8.84 -44.50
C VAL A 360 -6.13 8.03 -45.71
#